data_AF-A0A950EE99-F1
#
_entry.id   AF-A0A950EE99-F1
#
_cell.length_a   1.000
_cell.length_b   1.000
_cell.length_c   1.000
_cell.angle_alpha   90.00
_cell.angle_beta   90.00
_cell.angle_gamma   90.00
#
_symmetry.space_group_name_H-M   'P 1'
#
loop_
_entity.id
_entity.type
_entity.pdbx_description
1 polymer ?
#
loop_
_entity_poly.entity_id
_entity_poly.type
_entity_poly.pdbx_seq_one_letter_code
_entity_poly.pdbx_strand_id
1 'polypeptide(L)'
;MKIACERPDDVGRSLSQWDCVEIARQLVRDGLVESIAAETVRQILLHHRLKPWRQKTWLSPKVPRDAAFAAQVQGICELYTRPLRPDEVVLCVDEMTSLQPRPRQSETLATKKDRPTRVEHEYGRCGALNLFAAFDTRTGKVYGLTASRKRQTEFLAFLEQLDRELPAAVKTVHVVLDNVRMHKGKQVQAWLAKHPRFVFHHPPVHCSWMNQVEQWFGILKRKRLRIADFPNKERLAERLMAFINEWNEIAHPFNWTSRSVAKVMAKCQVEDAKPLTEAA
;
A
#
# COMPACT_ATOMS: atom_id res chain seq x y z
N MET A 1 -6.92 15.00 31.29
CA MET A 1 -5.76 14.61 30.46
C MET A 1 -5.59 13.11 30.36
N LYS A 2 -5.47 12.38 31.48
CA LYS A 2 -5.34 10.91 31.53
C LYS A 2 -6.33 10.16 30.62
N ILE A 3 -7.64 10.40 30.80
CA ILE A 3 -8.72 9.74 30.02
C ILE A 3 -8.51 9.88 28.51
N ALA A 4 -8.07 11.05 28.04
CA ALA A 4 -7.86 11.30 26.62
C ALA A 4 -6.66 10.53 26.01
N CYS A 5 -5.76 10.01 26.85
CA CYS A 5 -4.59 9.23 26.46
C CYS A 5 -4.74 7.72 26.70
N GLU A 6 -5.84 7.29 27.31
CA GLU A 6 -6.16 5.88 27.55
C GLU A 6 -7.13 5.39 26.48
N ARG A 7 -7.16 4.08 26.19
CA ARG A 7 -8.19 3.55 25.30
C ARG A 7 -9.51 3.47 26.06
N PRO A 8 -10.66 3.67 25.40
CA PRO A 8 -11.93 3.49 26.07
C PRO A 8 -12.11 2.07 26.66
N ASP A 9 -11.57 1.04 26.00
CA ASP A 9 -11.56 -0.34 26.52
C ASP A 9 -10.88 -0.46 27.89
N ASP A 10 -9.77 0.26 28.11
CA ASP A 10 -8.98 0.21 29.34
C ASP A 10 -9.76 0.78 30.54
N VAL A 11 -10.82 1.55 30.28
CA VAL A 11 -11.74 2.10 31.28
C VAL A 11 -13.15 1.51 31.16
N GLY A 12 -13.29 0.33 30.53
CA GLY A 12 -14.53 -0.44 30.49
C GLY A 12 -15.62 0.17 29.59
N ARG A 13 -15.25 0.95 28.58
CA ARG A 13 -16.18 1.55 27.62
C ARG A 13 -16.22 0.74 26.34
N SER A 14 -17.41 0.63 25.75
CA SER A 14 -17.64 -0.03 24.46
C SER A 14 -17.26 0.82 23.23
N LEU A 15 -16.57 1.95 23.44
CA LEU A 15 -16.22 2.88 22.37
C LEU A 15 -14.91 2.43 21.71
N SER A 16 -14.83 2.53 20.39
CA SER A 16 -13.57 2.26 19.68
C SER A 16 -12.53 3.38 19.84
N GLN A 17 -12.99 4.59 20.14
CA GLN A 17 -12.16 5.77 20.37
C GLN A 17 -12.94 6.82 21.16
N TRP A 18 -12.21 7.78 21.72
CA TRP A 18 -12.81 8.93 22.38
C TRP A 18 -13.24 10.02 21.39
N ASP A 19 -14.38 10.64 21.68
CA ASP A 19 -14.73 11.98 21.20
C ASP A 19 -14.95 12.93 22.40
N CYS A 20 -15.15 14.21 22.11
CA CYS A 20 -15.29 15.23 23.15
C CYS A 20 -16.54 15.04 24.03
N VAL A 21 -17.63 14.50 23.47
CA VAL A 21 -18.89 14.26 24.19
C VAL A 21 -18.73 13.09 25.14
N GLU A 22 -18.13 12.00 24.67
CA GLU A 22 -17.90 10.81 25.47
C GLU A 22 -16.86 11.05 26.56
N ILE A 23 -15.81 11.85 26.30
CA ILE A 23 -14.89 12.29 27.35
C ILE A 23 -15.64 13.13 28.39
N ALA A 24 -16.49 14.08 27.99
CA ALA A 24 -17.28 14.88 28.93
C ALA A 24 -18.18 14.00 29.80
N ARG A 25 -18.90 13.05 29.20
CA ARG A 25 -19.73 12.06 29.91
C ARG A 25 -18.89 11.20 30.86
N GLN A 26 -17.70 10.80 30.45
CA GLN A 26 -16.82 10.00 31.29
C GLN A 26 -16.31 10.79 32.49
N LEU A 27 -15.92 12.06 32.31
CA LEU A 27 -15.49 12.93 33.42
C LEU A 27 -16.59 13.12 34.48
N VAL A 28 -17.85 13.25 34.04
CA VAL A 28 -19.01 13.31 34.96
C VAL A 28 -19.26 11.97 35.63
N ARG A 29 -19.22 10.87 34.87
CA ARG A 29 -19.41 9.51 35.40
C ARG A 29 -18.37 9.13 36.45
N ASP A 30 -17.13 9.56 36.27
CA ASP A 30 -16.04 9.32 37.21
C ASP A 30 -16.07 10.27 38.41
N GLY A 31 -17.06 11.17 38.50
CA GLY A 31 -17.22 12.12 39.59
C GLY A 31 -16.14 13.20 39.63
N LEU A 32 -15.38 13.39 38.54
CA LEU A 32 -14.30 14.36 38.47
C LEU A 32 -14.82 15.80 38.30
N VAL A 33 -16.01 15.94 37.73
CA VAL A 33 -16.74 17.21 37.57
C VAL A 33 -18.24 16.94 37.67
N GLU A 34 -19.01 17.89 38.18
CA GLU A 34 -20.48 17.81 38.20
C GLU A 34 -21.06 17.93 36.79
N SER A 35 -20.51 18.86 35.99
CA SER A 35 -20.86 19.02 34.59
C SER A 35 -19.70 19.62 33.80
N ILE A 36 -19.62 19.30 32.50
CA ILE A 36 -18.67 19.92 31.57
C ILE A 36 -19.22 19.86 30.14
N ALA A 37 -19.09 20.94 29.40
CA ALA A 37 -19.47 20.97 27.99
C ALA A 37 -18.43 20.26 27.11
N ALA A 38 -18.88 19.56 26.06
CA ALA A 38 -17.99 18.95 25.08
C ALA A 38 -17.07 19.97 24.39
N GLU A 39 -17.51 21.22 24.22
CA GLU A 39 -16.66 22.29 23.69
C GLU A 39 -15.52 22.64 24.65
N THR A 40 -15.78 22.68 25.96
CA THR A 40 -14.73 22.88 26.96
C THR A 40 -13.69 21.77 26.90
N VAL A 41 -14.13 20.51 26.77
CA VAL A 41 -13.23 19.37 26.55
C VAL A 41 -12.43 19.56 25.27
N ARG A 42 -13.06 19.97 24.16
CA ARG A 42 -12.37 20.24 22.88
C ARG A 42 -11.29 21.31 23.05
N GLN A 43 -11.56 22.41 23.75
CA GLN A 43 -10.60 23.48 23.99
C GLN A 43 -9.41 23.00 24.85
N ILE A 44 -9.68 22.21 25.90
CA ILE A 44 -8.62 21.59 26.72
C ILE A 44 -7.75 20.67 25.85
N LEU A 45 -8.35 19.79 25.05
CA LEU A 45 -7.61 18.89 24.16
C LEU A 45 -6.80 19.66 23.12
N LEU A 46 -7.35 20.74 22.56
CA LEU A 46 -6.65 21.60 21.60
C LEU A 46 -5.43 22.28 22.25
N HIS A 47 -5.60 22.84 23.45
CA HIS A 47 -4.53 23.46 24.22
C HIS A 47 -3.37 22.47 24.45
N HIS A 48 -3.68 21.22 24.79
CA HIS A 48 -2.69 20.17 24.99
C HIS A 48 -2.30 19.40 23.71
N ARG A 49 -2.78 19.82 22.53
CA ARG A 49 -2.52 19.19 21.22
C ARG A 49 -2.91 17.71 21.17
N LEU A 50 -3.87 17.28 21.98
CA LEU A 50 -4.41 15.93 21.97
C LEU A 50 -5.54 15.80 20.95
N LYS A 51 -5.55 14.67 20.23
CA LYS A 51 -6.61 14.31 19.30
C LYS A 51 -6.93 12.82 19.46
N PRO A 52 -7.64 12.42 20.53
CA PRO A 52 -7.90 11.01 20.86
C PRO A 52 -8.65 10.23 19.77
N TRP A 53 -9.40 10.93 18.92
CA TRP A 53 -10.08 10.40 17.73
C TRP A 53 -9.16 10.22 16.51
N ARG A 54 -7.89 10.61 16.58
CA ARG A 54 -6.93 10.39 15.49
C ARG A 54 -6.21 9.07 15.69
N GLN A 55 -6.48 8.16 14.77
CA GLN A 55 -5.77 6.89 14.69
C GLN A 55 -4.66 6.97 13.65
N LYS A 56 -3.53 6.36 13.98
CA LYS A 56 -2.43 6.12 13.04
C LYS A 56 -1.95 4.70 13.26
N THR A 57 -1.93 3.91 12.19
CA THR A 57 -1.29 2.60 12.23
C THR A 57 0.23 2.77 12.32
N TRP A 58 0.86 1.98 13.17
CA TRP A 58 2.30 1.79 13.17
C TRP A 58 2.62 0.30 13.05
N LEU A 59 3.81 0.01 12.55
CA LEU A 59 4.29 -1.35 12.37
C LEU A 59 5.54 -1.54 13.21
N SER A 60 5.45 -2.43 14.19
CA SER A 60 6.61 -2.87 14.96
C SER A 60 7.49 -3.78 14.09
N PRO A 61 8.83 -3.60 14.10
CA PRO A 61 9.72 -4.54 13.43
C PRO A 61 9.49 -5.95 13.95
N LYS A 62 9.38 -6.93 13.05
CA LYS A 62 9.35 -8.37 13.40
C LYS A 62 10.71 -9.04 13.20
N VAL A 63 11.65 -8.31 12.63
CA VAL A 63 13.03 -8.72 12.40
C VAL A 63 13.95 -7.60 12.89
N PRO A 64 15.16 -7.92 13.38
CA PRO A 64 16.15 -6.93 13.78
C PRO A 64 16.43 -5.94 12.64
N ARG A 65 16.80 -4.71 13.00
CA ARG A 65 17.23 -3.69 12.03
C ARG A 65 18.74 -3.60 12.02
N ASP A 66 19.38 -4.73 11.82
CA ASP A 66 20.82 -4.88 11.82
C ASP A 66 21.49 -4.36 10.52
N ALA A 67 22.81 -4.52 10.42
CA ALA A 67 23.59 -4.17 9.25
C ALA A 67 23.11 -4.87 7.96
N ALA A 68 22.58 -6.10 8.05
CA ALA A 68 22.07 -6.82 6.89
C ALA A 68 20.76 -6.23 6.37
N PHE A 69 19.85 -5.86 7.27
CA PHE A 69 18.64 -5.10 6.92
C PHE A 69 19.02 -3.77 6.26
N ALA A 70 19.97 -3.03 6.86
CA ALA A 70 20.45 -1.76 6.32
C ALA A 70 21.03 -1.92 4.90
N ALA A 71 21.85 -2.93 4.67
CA ALA A 71 22.43 -3.23 3.36
C ALA A 71 21.36 -3.54 2.30
N GLN A 72 20.32 -4.31 2.65
CA GLN A 72 19.21 -4.59 1.75
C GLN A 72 18.42 -3.33 1.38
N VAL A 73 18.09 -2.48 2.37
CA VAL A 73 17.42 -1.20 2.10
C VAL A 73 18.27 -0.35 1.16
N GLN A 74 19.58 -0.27 1.43
CA GLN A 74 20.51 0.54 0.66
C GLN A 74 20.65 0.02 -0.78
N GLY A 75 20.77 -1.29 -0.98
CA GLY A 75 20.85 -1.88 -2.33
C GLY A 75 19.63 -1.59 -3.21
N ILE A 76 18.42 -1.62 -2.63
CA ILE A 76 17.21 -1.22 -3.38
C ILE A 76 17.22 0.28 -3.69
N CYS A 77 17.67 1.11 -2.74
CA CYS A 77 17.78 2.56 -2.98
C CYS A 77 18.78 2.85 -4.11
N GLU A 78 19.95 2.23 -4.07
CA GLU A 78 20.98 2.34 -5.10
C GLU A 78 20.44 1.88 -6.46
N LEU A 79 19.69 0.78 -6.52
CA LEU A 79 19.03 0.33 -7.75
C LEU A 79 18.08 1.40 -8.31
N TYR A 80 17.34 2.12 -7.45
CA TYR A 80 16.43 3.17 -7.88
C TYR A 80 17.12 4.49 -8.24
N THR A 81 18.30 4.78 -7.70
CA THR A 81 18.96 6.08 -7.92
C THR A 81 20.16 6.03 -8.85
N ARG A 82 20.78 4.85 -9.05
CA ARG A 82 21.92 4.73 -9.97
C ARG A 82 21.49 4.98 -11.41
N PRO A 83 22.38 5.54 -12.24
CA PRO A 83 22.24 5.48 -13.69
C PRO A 83 22.06 4.02 -14.13
N LEU A 84 21.05 3.78 -14.96
CA LEU A 84 20.86 2.48 -15.61
C LEU A 84 21.58 2.48 -16.95
N ARG A 85 22.10 1.31 -17.33
CA ARG A 85 22.56 1.11 -18.70
C ARG A 85 21.36 1.12 -19.66
N PRO A 86 21.57 1.41 -20.95
CA PRO A 86 20.48 1.40 -21.95
C PRO A 86 19.77 0.05 -22.10
N ASP A 87 20.43 -1.04 -21.70
CA ASP A 87 19.92 -2.41 -21.73
C ASP A 87 19.37 -2.89 -20.37
N GLU A 88 19.15 -1.98 -19.41
CA GLU A 88 18.61 -2.29 -18.09
C GLU A 88 17.26 -1.61 -17.87
N VAL A 89 16.35 -2.33 -17.20
CA VAL A 89 15.10 -1.76 -16.67
C VAL A 89 14.89 -2.16 -15.22
N VAL A 90 14.21 -1.32 -14.45
CA VAL A 90 13.85 -1.59 -13.06
C VAL A 90 12.33 -1.51 -12.91
N LEU A 91 11.71 -2.67 -12.67
CA LEU A 91 10.28 -2.83 -12.52
C LEU A 91 9.92 -3.10 -11.05
N CYS A 92 8.96 -2.37 -10.52
CA CYS A 92 8.30 -2.64 -9.25
C CYS A 92 7.07 -3.51 -9.51
N VAL A 93 7.02 -4.73 -8.98
CA VAL A 93 5.95 -5.71 -9.27
C VAL A 93 5.18 -6.07 -8.02
N ASP A 94 3.85 -6.09 -8.13
CA ASP A 94 2.95 -6.50 -7.05
C ASP A 94 1.54 -6.81 -7.62
N GLU A 95 0.63 -7.25 -6.75
CA GLU A 95 -0.76 -7.51 -7.09
C GLU A 95 -1.76 -6.72 -6.25
N MET A 96 -2.69 -6.05 -6.94
CA MET A 96 -3.92 -5.58 -6.31
C MET A 96 -4.96 -6.70 -6.35
N THR A 97 -5.26 -7.25 -5.18
CA THR A 97 -6.13 -8.43 -5.05
C THR A 97 -7.57 -8.09 -4.68
N SER A 98 -8.47 -9.05 -4.88
CA SER A 98 -9.87 -8.96 -4.43
C SER A 98 -10.63 -7.74 -4.99
N LEU A 99 -10.35 -7.39 -6.24
CA LEU A 99 -11.04 -6.35 -7.00
C LEU A 99 -12.44 -6.83 -7.37
N GLN A 100 -13.45 -6.32 -6.68
CA GLN A 100 -14.84 -6.75 -6.86
C GLN A 100 -15.58 -5.83 -7.83
N PRO A 101 -16.15 -6.37 -8.92
CA PRO A 101 -17.21 -5.66 -9.64
C PRO A 101 -18.46 -5.62 -8.75
N ARG A 102 -18.99 -4.42 -8.52
CA ARG A 102 -20.20 -4.19 -7.72
C ARG A 102 -21.28 -3.60 -8.62
N PRO A 103 -21.98 -4.42 -9.43
CA PRO A 103 -23.05 -3.92 -10.30
C PRO A 103 -24.12 -3.27 -9.45
N ARG A 104 -24.44 -2.03 -9.77
CA ARG A 104 -25.53 -1.30 -9.15
C ARG A 104 -26.87 -1.72 -9.74
N GLN A 105 -27.91 -1.73 -8.90
CA GLN A 105 -29.27 -2.06 -9.36
C GLN A 105 -29.90 -0.97 -10.23
N SER A 106 -29.40 0.26 -10.13
CA SER A 106 -29.81 1.42 -10.91
C SER A 106 -28.60 2.15 -11.47
N GLU A 107 -28.79 2.83 -12.59
CA GLU A 107 -27.72 3.55 -13.28
C GLU A 107 -27.14 4.69 -12.43
N THR A 108 -25.81 4.83 -12.48
CA THR A 108 -25.14 6.00 -11.92
C THR A 108 -25.56 7.26 -12.68
N LEU A 109 -26.15 8.22 -11.97
CA LEU A 109 -26.60 9.47 -12.56
C LEU A 109 -25.49 10.51 -12.55
N ALA A 110 -25.16 11.02 -13.74
CA ALA A 110 -24.16 12.07 -13.90
C ALA A 110 -24.53 13.35 -13.14
N THR A 111 -23.49 14.11 -12.77
CA THR A 111 -23.64 15.44 -12.18
C THR A 111 -24.44 16.35 -13.12
N LYS A 112 -25.35 17.13 -12.55
CA LYS A 112 -26.10 18.21 -13.23
C LYS A 112 -25.94 19.50 -12.42
N LYS A 113 -26.35 20.64 -12.98
CA LYS A 113 -26.39 21.91 -12.24
C LYS A 113 -27.10 21.69 -10.88
N ASP A 114 -26.42 22.09 -9.80
CA ASP A 114 -26.88 21.95 -8.41
C ASP A 114 -27.22 20.52 -7.94
N ARG A 115 -26.73 19.48 -8.66
CA ARG A 115 -26.96 18.07 -8.32
C ARG A 115 -25.68 17.26 -8.48
N PRO A 116 -25.09 16.72 -7.39
CA PRO A 116 -23.90 15.88 -7.50
C PRO A 116 -24.21 14.55 -8.22
N THR A 117 -23.16 13.86 -8.64
CA THR A 117 -23.27 12.47 -9.10
C THR A 117 -23.96 11.63 -8.02
N ARG A 118 -24.98 10.86 -8.42
CA ARG A 118 -25.70 9.93 -7.53
C ARG A 118 -25.37 8.50 -7.95
N VAL A 119 -24.94 7.71 -6.99
CA VAL A 119 -24.61 6.30 -7.17
C VAL A 119 -25.58 5.51 -6.31
N GLU A 120 -26.18 4.47 -6.89
CA GLU A 120 -27.10 3.60 -6.17
C GLU A 120 -26.39 2.91 -4.99
N HIS A 121 -27.07 2.86 -3.84
CA HIS A 121 -26.52 2.24 -2.65
C HIS A 121 -26.49 0.72 -2.80
N GLU A 122 -27.55 0.13 -3.34
CA GLU A 122 -27.67 -1.32 -3.52
C GLU A 122 -26.77 -1.84 -4.66
N TYR A 123 -26.13 -2.99 -4.42
CA TYR A 123 -25.24 -3.63 -5.39
C TYR A 123 -25.21 -5.15 -5.26
N GLY A 124 -24.99 -5.82 -6.39
CA GLY A 124 -24.75 -7.26 -6.44
C GLY A 124 -23.28 -7.63 -6.18
N ARG A 125 -23.02 -8.90 -5.84
CA ARG A 125 -21.66 -9.45 -5.70
C ARG A 125 -21.33 -10.38 -6.86
N CYS A 126 -20.30 -10.05 -7.63
CA CYS A 126 -19.93 -10.77 -8.86
C CYS A 126 -18.54 -11.42 -8.80
N GLY A 127 -18.14 -11.91 -7.62
CA GLY A 127 -16.81 -12.46 -7.38
C GLY A 127 -15.74 -11.37 -7.35
N ALA A 128 -14.48 -11.76 -7.62
CA ALA A 128 -13.36 -10.83 -7.63
C ALA A 128 -12.33 -11.18 -8.69
N LEU A 129 -11.59 -10.16 -9.11
CA LEU A 129 -10.38 -10.23 -9.93
C LEU A 129 -9.15 -9.85 -9.11
N ASN A 130 -7.99 -10.20 -9.66
CA ASN A 130 -6.69 -9.70 -9.22
C ASN A 130 -6.05 -8.99 -10.41
N LEU A 131 -5.31 -7.94 -10.14
CA LEU A 131 -4.48 -7.24 -11.11
C LEU A 131 -3.02 -7.42 -10.70
N PHE A 132 -2.25 -8.16 -11.50
CA PHE A 132 -0.80 -8.14 -11.45
C PHE A 132 -0.34 -6.89 -12.20
N ALA A 133 0.58 -6.11 -11.62
CA ALA A 133 1.11 -4.92 -12.27
C ALA A 133 2.61 -4.79 -12.07
N ALA A 134 3.27 -4.19 -13.07
CA ALA A 134 4.67 -3.81 -13.02
C ALA A 134 4.77 -2.32 -13.33
N PHE A 135 5.37 -1.54 -12.43
CA PHE A 135 5.65 -0.12 -12.63
C PHE A 135 7.14 0.06 -12.98
N ASP A 136 7.42 0.60 -14.16
CA ASP A 136 8.77 0.99 -14.56
C ASP A 136 9.18 2.26 -13.83
N THR A 137 10.21 2.16 -13.00
CA THR A 137 10.66 3.25 -12.13
C THR A 137 11.34 4.41 -12.86
N ARG A 138 11.69 4.24 -14.14
CA ARG A 138 12.33 5.29 -14.95
C ARG A 138 11.35 5.98 -15.88
N THR A 139 10.49 5.21 -16.53
CA THR A 139 9.52 5.77 -17.49
C THR A 139 8.17 6.09 -16.85
N GLY A 140 7.86 5.44 -15.72
CA GLY A 140 6.54 5.48 -15.10
C GLY A 140 5.49 4.61 -15.78
N LYS A 141 5.86 3.88 -16.83
CA LYS A 141 4.94 2.98 -17.53
C LYS A 141 4.48 1.87 -16.61
N VAL A 142 3.23 1.46 -16.80
CA VAL A 142 2.63 0.34 -16.09
C VAL A 142 2.27 -0.75 -17.07
N TYR A 143 2.68 -1.96 -16.72
CA TYR A 143 2.27 -3.20 -17.37
C TYR A 143 1.26 -3.88 -16.46
N GLY A 144 0.26 -4.56 -17.02
CA GLY A 144 -0.74 -5.23 -16.21
C GLY A 144 -1.31 -6.49 -16.84
N LEU A 145 -1.70 -7.41 -15.97
CA LEU A 145 -2.45 -8.62 -16.31
C LEU A 145 -3.53 -8.86 -15.25
N THR A 146 -4.77 -9.00 -15.69
CA THR A 146 -5.88 -9.39 -14.79
C THR A 146 -6.05 -10.89 -14.75
N ALA A 147 -6.30 -11.45 -13.56
CA ALA A 147 -6.57 -12.87 -13.42
C ALA A 147 -7.64 -13.17 -12.34
N SER A 148 -8.36 -14.27 -12.52
CA SER A 148 -9.41 -14.72 -11.59
C SER A 148 -8.86 -15.35 -10.31
N ARG A 149 -7.60 -15.77 -10.32
CA ARG A 149 -6.87 -16.39 -9.20
C ARG A 149 -5.54 -15.67 -9.00
N LYS A 150 -4.94 -15.86 -7.81
CA LYS A 150 -3.60 -15.39 -7.46
C LYS A 150 -2.75 -16.59 -7.07
N ARG A 151 -2.18 -17.30 -8.07
CA ARG A 151 -1.26 -18.44 -7.87
C ARG A 151 0.03 -18.18 -8.66
N GLN A 152 1.00 -19.07 -8.48
CA GLN A 152 2.27 -19.01 -9.21
C GLN A 152 2.06 -19.05 -10.73
N THR A 153 1.06 -19.80 -11.22
CA THR A 153 0.75 -19.89 -12.65
C THR A 153 0.36 -18.54 -13.24
N GLU A 154 -0.52 -17.78 -12.58
CA GLU A 154 -0.90 -16.44 -13.06
C GLU A 154 0.26 -15.45 -12.96
N PHE A 155 1.07 -15.55 -11.91
CA PHE A 155 2.28 -14.73 -11.78
C PHE A 155 3.29 -15.01 -12.90
N LEU A 156 3.53 -16.29 -13.23
CA LEU A 156 4.40 -16.67 -14.35
C LEU A 156 3.85 -16.20 -15.68
N ALA A 157 2.53 -16.29 -15.92
CA ALA A 157 1.91 -15.75 -17.12
C ALA A 157 2.14 -14.23 -17.25
N PHE A 158 2.17 -13.51 -16.12
CA PHE A 158 2.53 -12.09 -16.12
C PHE A 158 4.00 -11.85 -16.46
N LEU A 159 4.94 -12.64 -15.91
CA LEU A 159 6.35 -12.53 -16.26
C LEU A 159 6.62 -12.82 -17.75
N GLU A 160 5.96 -13.84 -18.31
CA GLU A 160 6.02 -14.17 -19.74
C GLU A 160 5.46 -13.03 -20.61
N GLN A 161 4.40 -12.36 -20.16
CA GLN A 161 3.90 -11.16 -20.83
C GLN A 161 4.93 -10.04 -20.80
N LEU A 162 5.55 -9.77 -19.65
CA LEU A 162 6.60 -8.76 -19.52
C LEU A 162 7.80 -9.05 -20.44
N ASP A 163 8.27 -10.30 -20.51
CA ASP A 163 9.42 -10.64 -21.35
C ASP A 163 9.13 -10.41 -22.84
N ARG A 164 7.90 -10.65 -23.28
CA ARG A 164 7.45 -10.36 -24.66
C ARG A 164 7.28 -8.87 -24.95
N GLU A 165 6.78 -8.10 -24.00
CA GLU A 165 6.49 -6.67 -24.18
C GLU A 165 7.74 -5.78 -24.03
N LEU A 166 8.73 -6.22 -23.26
CA LEU A 166 9.98 -5.49 -23.11
C LEU A 166 10.84 -5.62 -24.38
N PRO A 167 11.53 -4.54 -24.80
CA PRO A 167 12.42 -4.61 -25.96
C PRO A 167 13.46 -5.71 -25.81
N ALA A 168 13.75 -6.43 -26.91
CA ALA A 168 14.80 -7.46 -26.94
C ALA A 168 16.21 -6.89 -26.66
N ALA A 169 16.41 -5.58 -26.86
CA ALA A 169 17.66 -4.89 -26.56
C ALA A 169 17.94 -4.75 -25.07
N VAL A 170 16.90 -4.80 -24.22
CA VAL A 170 17.09 -4.85 -22.77
C VAL A 170 17.60 -6.25 -22.44
N LYS A 171 18.70 -6.34 -21.69
CA LYS A 171 19.37 -7.59 -21.31
C LYS A 171 19.22 -7.91 -19.83
N THR A 172 18.80 -6.94 -19.02
CA THR A 172 18.58 -7.15 -17.59
C THR A 172 17.31 -6.43 -17.12
N VAL A 173 16.41 -7.21 -16.52
CA VAL A 173 15.15 -6.77 -15.94
C VAL A 173 15.27 -6.96 -14.44
N HIS A 174 15.54 -5.87 -13.73
CA HIS A 174 15.53 -5.89 -12.27
C HIS A 174 14.09 -5.79 -11.78
N VAL A 175 13.61 -6.84 -11.12
CA VAL A 175 12.25 -6.90 -10.59
C VAL A 175 12.31 -6.73 -9.08
N VAL A 176 11.80 -5.60 -8.57
CA VAL A 176 11.61 -5.38 -7.14
C VAL A 176 10.21 -5.83 -6.77
N LEU A 177 10.10 -6.83 -5.90
CA LEU A 177 8.83 -7.44 -5.50
C LEU A 177 8.90 -7.98 -4.07
N ASP A 178 7.73 -8.16 -3.46
CA ASP A 178 7.65 -8.56 -2.05
C ASP A 178 8.15 -10.01 -1.81
N ASN A 179 8.14 -10.41 -0.54
CA ASN A 179 8.64 -11.72 -0.12
C ASN A 179 7.56 -12.82 -0.07
N VAL A 180 6.39 -12.65 -0.68
CA VAL A 180 5.33 -13.66 -0.58
C VAL A 180 5.74 -14.98 -1.22
N ARG A 181 5.20 -16.07 -0.68
CA ARG A 181 5.50 -17.44 -1.12
C ARG A 181 5.29 -17.65 -2.62
N MET A 182 4.32 -16.95 -3.21
CA MET A 182 4.02 -17.03 -4.64
C MET A 182 5.22 -16.68 -5.52
N HIS A 183 6.01 -15.69 -5.12
CA HIS A 183 7.20 -15.24 -5.87
C HIS A 183 8.43 -16.12 -5.66
N LYS A 184 8.41 -17.03 -4.67
CA LYS A 184 9.57 -17.84 -4.27
C LYS A 184 9.38 -19.34 -4.45
N GLY A 185 8.17 -19.80 -4.77
CA GLY A 185 7.92 -21.23 -4.91
C GLY A 185 8.64 -21.85 -6.12
N LYS A 186 8.72 -23.19 -6.15
CA LYS A 186 9.54 -23.97 -7.08
C LYS A 186 9.34 -23.61 -8.56
N GLN A 187 8.11 -23.33 -8.98
CA GLN A 187 7.82 -22.97 -10.38
C GLN A 187 8.49 -21.65 -10.80
N VAL A 188 8.51 -20.65 -9.91
CA VAL A 188 9.18 -19.37 -10.19
C VAL A 188 10.70 -19.53 -10.23
N GLN A 189 11.27 -20.33 -9.33
CA GLN A 189 12.71 -20.61 -9.35
C GLN A 189 13.13 -21.34 -10.64
N ALA A 190 12.35 -22.33 -11.08
CA ALA A 190 12.59 -23.03 -12.34
C ALA A 190 12.44 -22.11 -13.57
N TRP A 191 11.52 -21.14 -13.50
CA TRP A 191 11.34 -20.16 -14.55
C TRP A 191 12.52 -19.19 -14.62
N LEU A 192 12.98 -18.65 -13.48
CA LEU A 192 14.13 -17.74 -13.41
C LEU A 192 15.42 -18.40 -13.93
N ALA A 193 15.62 -19.69 -13.66
CA ALA A 193 16.75 -20.44 -14.20
C ALA A 193 16.77 -20.50 -15.74
N LYS A 194 15.59 -20.39 -16.39
CA LYS A 194 15.45 -20.34 -17.85
C LYS A 194 15.45 -18.92 -18.42
N HIS A 195 15.25 -17.91 -17.57
CA HIS A 195 15.15 -16.51 -17.96
C HIS A 195 16.19 -15.67 -17.21
N PRO A 196 17.50 -15.85 -17.49
CA PRO A 196 18.58 -15.22 -16.74
C PRO A 196 18.59 -13.69 -16.82
N ARG A 197 17.84 -13.11 -17.77
CA ARG A 197 17.61 -11.67 -17.87
C ARG A 197 16.79 -11.11 -16.70
N PHE A 198 15.98 -11.92 -16.01
CA PHE A 198 15.18 -11.48 -14.87
C PHE A 198 15.95 -11.65 -13.56
N VAL A 199 16.17 -10.54 -12.86
CA VAL A 199 16.88 -10.51 -11.57
C VAL A 199 15.94 -9.99 -10.50
N PHE A 200 15.55 -10.88 -9.57
CA PHE A 200 14.63 -10.54 -8.50
C PHE A 200 15.35 -9.89 -7.32
N HIS A 201 14.78 -8.79 -6.83
CA HIS A 201 15.25 -8.02 -5.70
C HIS A 201 14.13 -7.95 -4.67
N HIS A 202 14.39 -8.44 -3.47
CA HIS A 202 13.40 -8.44 -2.41
C HIS A 202 13.70 -7.36 -1.38
N PRO A 203 12.78 -6.41 -1.14
CA PRO A 203 12.88 -5.52 0.00
C PRO A 203 12.90 -6.33 1.31
N PRO A 204 13.44 -5.77 2.40
CA PRO A 204 13.32 -6.39 3.72
C PRO A 204 11.85 -6.61 4.12
N VAL A 205 11.64 -7.55 5.06
CA VAL A 205 10.32 -7.76 5.65
C VAL A 205 9.76 -6.44 6.19
N HIS A 206 8.47 -6.19 5.96
CA HIS A 206 7.78 -4.97 6.37
C HIS A 206 8.26 -3.67 5.69
N CYS A 207 8.91 -3.78 4.52
CA CYS A 207 9.29 -2.64 3.68
C CYS A 207 8.54 -2.58 2.34
N SER A 208 7.26 -2.96 2.30
CA SER A 208 6.42 -2.85 1.08
C SER A 208 6.27 -1.42 0.56
N TRP A 209 6.47 -0.41 1.42
CA TRP A 209 6.52 1.00 1.02
C TRP A 209 7.64 1.32 0.01
N MET A 210 8.63 0.42 -0.15
CA MET A 210 9.67 0.53 -1.18
C MET A 210 9.19 0.05 -2.56
N ASN A 211 8.05 -0.64 -2.66
CA ASN A 211 7.54 -1.10 -3.94
C ASN A 211 6.72 0.03 -4.60
N GLN A 212 7.27 0.71 -5.63
CA GLN A 212 6.63 1.91 -6.19
C GLN A 212 5.27 1.66 -6.83
N VAL A 213 5.01 0.44 -7.28
CA VAL A 213 3.71 0.05 -7.85
C VAL A 213 2.57 0.22 -6.84
N GLU A 214 2.84 0.11 -5.54
CA GLU A 214 1.85 0.37 -4.48
C GLU A 214 1.38 1.84 -4.48
N GLN A 215 2.24 2.78 -4.87
CA GLN A 215 1.85 4.18 -5.04
C GLN A 215 0.90 4.33 -6.23
N TRP A 216 1.19 3.66 -7.34
CA TRP A 216 0.33 3.63 -8.52
C TRP A 216 -1.02 2.95 -8.23
N PHE A 217 -1.03 1.85 -7.49
CA PHE A 217 -2.25 1.23 -6.97
C PHE A 217 -3.09 2.19 -6.13
N GLY A 218 -2.45 3.04 -5.32
CA GLY A 218 -3.13 4.13 -4.63
C GLY A 218 -3.83 5.10 -5.59
N ILE A 219 -3.20 5.44 -6.73
CA ILE A 219 -3.79 6.28 -7.77
C ILE A 219 -4.97 5.57 -8.44
N LEU A 220 -4.79 4.32 -8.88
CA LEU A 220 -5.83 3.48 -9.47
C LEU A 220 -7.05 3.40 -8.54
N LYS A 221 -6.82 3.14 -7.24
CA LYS A 221 -7.90 3.04 -6.25
C LYS A 221 -8.69 4.34 -6.14
N ARG A 222 -8.01 5.49 -6.11
CA ARG A 222 -8.66 6.81 -5.98
C ARG A 222 -9.37 7.24 -7.27
N LYS A 223 -8.77 7.01 -8.43
CA LYS A 223 -9.26 7.52 -9.72
C LYS A 223 -10.27 6.58 -10.40
N ARG A 224 -10.07 5.26 -10.31
CA ARG A 224 -10.88 4.26 -11.02
C ARG A 224 -11.81 3.44 -10.12
N LEU A 225 -11.35 3.09 -8.92
CA LEU A 225 -12.03 2.10 -8.07
C LEU A 225 -12.78 2.71 -6.88
N ARG A 226 -12.79 4.05 -6.75
CA ARG A 226 -13.55 4.74 -5.70
C ARG A 226 -15.04 4.44 -5.79
N ILE A 227 -15.56 4.35 -7.01
CA ILE A 227 -16.90 3.87 -7.33
C ILE A 227 -16.72 2.65 -8.24
N ALA A 228 -16.75 1.46 -7.65
CA ALA A 228 -16.51 0.20 -8.37
C ALA A 228 -17.79 -0.36 -9.02
N ASP A 229 -18.51 0.47 -9.76
CA ASP A 229 -19.74 0.09 -10.48
C ASP A 229 -19.38 -0.60 -11.81
N PHE A 230 -19.46 -1.94 -11.82
CA PHE A 230 -19.15 -2.76 -12.98
C PHE A 230 -20.13 -3.94 -13.05
N PRO A 231 -20.69 -4.26 -14.24
CA PRO A 231 -21.65 -5.34 -14.40
C PRO A 231 -21.08 -6.73 -14.07
N ASN A 232 -19.81 -6.96 -14.38
CA ASN A 232 -19.15 -8.26 -14.24
C ASN A 232 -17.62 -8.10 -14.19
N LYS A 233 -16.90 -9.21 -14.09
CA LYS A 233 -15.44 -9.23 -13.99
C LYS A 233 -14.80 -8.80 -15.30
N GLU A 234 -15.38 -9.17 -16.44
CA GLU A 234 -14.86 -8.90 -17.78
C GLU A 234 -14.81 -7.39 -18.02
N ARG A 235 -15.88 -6.68 -17.66
CA ARG A 235 -15.93 -5.21 -17.73
C ARG A 235 -14.99 -4.54 -16.74
N LEU A 236 -14.81 -5.10 -15.56
CA LEU A 236 -13.79 -4.62 -14.62
C LEU A 236 -12.39 -4.77 -15.24
N ALA A 237 -12.05 -5.92 -15.81
CA ALA A 237 -10.76 -6.16 -16.46
C ALA A 237 -10.50 -5.19 -17.61
N GLU A 238 -11.46 -5.05 -18.53
CA GLU A 238 -11.37 -4.09 -19.64
C GLU A 238 -11.09 -2.68 -19.14
N ARG A 239 -11.78 -2.23 -18.10
CA ARG A 239 -11.63 -0.89 -17.55
C ARG A 239 -10.34 -0.68 -16.76
N LEU A 240 -9.77 -1.74 -16.17
CA LEU A 240 -8.42 -1.70 -15.58
C LEU A 240 -7.37 -1.56 -16.68
N MET A 241 -7.47 -2.34 -17.75
CA MET A 241 -6.54 -2.24 -18.88
C MET A 241 -6.64 -0.90 -19.60
N ALA A 242 -7.85 -0.37 -19.81
CA ALA A 242 -8.04 0.97 -20.36
C ALA A 242 -7.38 2.05 -19.49
N PHE A 243 -7.51 1.96 -18.17
CA PHE A 243 -6.85 2.89 -17.25
C PHE A 243 -5.32 2.81 -17.34
N ILE A 244 -4.75 1.62 -17.50
CA ILE A 244 -3.31 1.44 -17.71
C ILE A 244 -2.87 2.08 -19.03
N ASN A 245 -3.62 1.88 -20.11
CA ASN A 245 -3.32 2.48 -21.41
C ASN A 245 -3.36 4.01 -21.34
N GLU A 246 -4.42 4.59 -20.79
CA GLU A 246 -4.56 6.04 -20.58
C GLU A 246 -3.45 6.60 -19.66
N TRP A 247 -3.06 5.86 -18.63
CA TRP A 247 -1.92 6.24 -17.78
C TRP A 247 -0.61 6.27 -18.58
N ASN A 248 -0.40 5.28 -19.44
CA ASN A 248 0.83 5.11 -20.21
C ASN A 248 1.04 6.17 -21.31
N GLU A 249 -0.03 6.84 -21.75
CA GLU A 249 0.06 7.98 -22.69
C GLU A 249 0.85 9.16 -22.10
N ILE A 250 0.79 9.34 -20.79
CA ILE A 250 1.44 10.43 -20.04
C ILE A 250 2.27 9.90 -18.86
N ALA A 251 2.77 8.67 -18.99
CA ALA A 251 3.55 8.02 -17.95
C ALA A 251 4.75 8.87 -17.53
N HIS A 252 4.98 8.91 -16.23
CA HIS A 252 6.08 9.62 -15.63
C HIS A 252 6.57 8.88 -14.39
N PRO A 253 7.89 8.85 -14.13
CA PRO A 253 8.42 8.24 -12.92
C PRO A 253 7.91 8.98 -11.69
N PHE A 254 7.84 8.27 -10.56
CA PHE A 254 7.57 8.92 -9.30
C PHE A 254 8.82 9.57 -8.73
N ASN A 255 8.65 10.75 -8.15
CA ASN A 255 9.68 11.41 -7.35
C ASN A 255 9.85 10.64 -6.05
N TRP A 256 10.69 9.60 -6.09
CA TRP A 256 11.07 8.85 -4.90
C TRP A 256 11.82 9.75 -3.92
N THR A 257 11.37 9.78 -2.66
CA THR A 257 12.06 10.55 -1.61
C THR A 257 12.87 9.63 -0.69
N SER A 258 14.12 10.02 -0.42
CA SER A 258 14.98 9.30 0.54
C SER A 258 14.58 9.53 2.01
N ARG A 259 13.57 10.35 2.29
CA ARG A 259 13.16 10.68 3.67
C ARG A 259 12.70 9.45 4.46
N SER A 260 11.90 8.59 3.84
CA SER A 260 11.46 7.32 4.46
C SER A 260 12.64 6.38 4.70
N VAL A 261 13.59 6.34 3.76
CA VAL A 261 14.84 5.58 3.88
C VAL A 261 15.65 6.10 5.07
N ALA A 262 15.96 7.40 5.12
CA ALA A 262 16.72 8.02 6.20
C ALA A 262 16.09 7.74 7.58
N LYS A 263 14.75 7.84 7.68
CA LYS A 263 14.03 7.50 8.92
C LYS A 263 14.17 6.03 9.31
N VAL A 264 14.20 5.12 8.33
CA VAL A 264 14.34 3.68 8.57
C VAL A 264 15.79 3.35 8.94
N MET A 265 16.77 3.90 8.24
CA MET A 265 18.20 3.74 8.49
C MET A 265 18.61 4.28 9.86
N ALA A 266 18.06 5.42 10.28
CA ALA A 266 18.30 5.97 11.61
C ALA A 266 17.86 5.03 12.75
N LYS A 267 16.92 4.10 12.51
CA LYS A 267 16.56 3.08 13.52
C LYS A 267 17.50 1.89 13.53
N CYS A 268 18.25 1.67 12.46
CA CYS A 268 19.21 0.56 12.37
C CYS A 268 20.45 0.87 13.22
N GLN A 269 20.88 2.14 13.23
CA GLN A 269 22.04 2.63 13.97
C GLN A 269 21.84 2.70 15.50
N VAL A 270 20.62 2.49 16.00
CA VAL A 270 20.29 2.63 17.43
C VAL A 270 20.44 1.30 18.18
N GLU A 271 20.51 0.16 17.50
CA GLU A 271 20.60 -1.17 18.13
C GLU A 271 22.04 -1.62 18.46
N ASP A 272 23.08 -0.92 17.97
CA ASP A 272 24.49 -1.23 18.30
C ASP A 272 24.98 -0.67 19.65
N ALA A 273 24.09 -0.07 20.45
CA ALA A 273 24.45 0.55 21.74
C ALA A 273 23.48 0.18 22.87
N LYS A 274 23.42 -1.09 23.25
CA LYS A 274 23.12 -1.46 24.64
C LYS A 274 24.05 -2.59 25.09
N PRO A 275 25.06 -2.30 25.93
CA PRO A 275 25.70 -3.34 26.69
C PRO A 275 24.62 -4.00 27.56
N LEU A 276 24.56 -5.32 27.51
CA LEU A 276 23.87 -6.13 28.50
C LEU A 276 24.49 -5.78 29.86
N THR A 277 23.80 -4.97 30.66
CA THR A 277 24.13 -4.82 32.07
C THR A 277 23.90 -6.15 32.74
N GLU A 278 24.98 -6.73 33.25
CA GLU A 278 25.04 -7.94 34.04
C GLU A 278 24.03 -7.88 35.20
N ALA A 279 23.38 -9.02 35.43
CA ALA A 279 22.63 -9.27 36.64
C ALA A 279 23.60 -9.39 37.82
N ALA A 280 23.34 -8.62 38.87
CA ALA A 280 23.82 -8.86 40.23
C ALA A 280 22.63 -8.66 41.19
#